data_AF-A0A017T5D2-F1
#
_entry.id   AF-A0A017T5D2-F1
#
_cell.length_a   1.000
_cell.length_b   1.000
_cell.length_c   1.000
_cell.angle_alpha   90.00
_cell.angle_beta   90.00
_cell.angle_gamma   90.00
#
_symmetry.space_group_name_H-M   'P 1'
#
loop_
_entity.id
_entity.type
_entity.pdbx_description
1 polymer ?
#
loop_
_entity_poly.entity_id
_entity_poly.type
_entity_poly.pdbx_seq_one_letter_code
_entity_poly.pdbx_strand_id
1 'polypeptide(L)'
;MLTRSTKAAGEESPTKMALVRSKIEEAEQQLTIAEEEFSRVIRALRAAPRAEKTVTNTLIDAALGNLSAAKTRVIELKLLLVPDDEG
;
A
#
# COMPACT_ATOMS: atom_id res chain seq x y z
N MET A 1 -46.52 14.24 23.28
CA MET A 1 -45.43 14.73 22.41
C MET A 1 -44.37 13.64 22.33
N LEU A 2 -44.22 12.99 21.18
CA LEU A 2 -43.24 11.92 20.98
C LEU A 2 -41.86 12.50 20.70
N THR A 3 -40.88 12.11 21.50
CA THR A 3 -39.46 12.38 21.32
C THR A 3 -38.94 11.55 20.14
N ARG A 4 -38.49 12.22 19.06
CA ARG A 4 -37.63 11.59 18.05
C ARG A 4 -36.18 11.93 18.35
N SER A 5 -35.51 11.03 19.05
CA SER A 5 -34.05 10.91 19.00
C SER A 5 -33.66 10.45 17.59
N THR A 6 -33.26 11.39 16.74
CA THR A 6 -32.59 11.08 15.49
C THR A 6 -31.10 10.89 15.78
N LYS A 7 -30.74 9.62 15.97
CA LYS A 7 -29.53 8.91 15.53
C LYS A 7 -28.34 9.81 15.16
N ALA A 8 -27.28 9.72 15.96
CA ALA A 8 -25.98 10.33 15.74
C ALA A 8 -25.43 9.98 14.34
N ALA A 9 -25.31 11.01 13.49
CA ALA A 9 -24.46 11.00 12.32
C ALA A 9 -23.08 11.54 12.75
N GLY A 10 -22.00 10.86 12.36
CA GLY A 10 -20.70 11.50 12.24
C GLY A 10 -19.67 11.32 13.36
N GLU A 11 -19.63 10.19 14.08
CA GLU A 11 -18.42 9.82 14.83
C GLU A 11 -17.66 8.71 14.11
N GLU A 12 -17.01 9.05 13.00
CA GLU A 12 -15.73 8.41 12.71
C GLU A 12 -14.78 8.77 13.85
N SER A 13 -14.72 7.92 14.87
CA SER A 13 -13.92 8.19 16.06
C SER A 13 -12.49 8.55 15.64
N PRO A 14 -11.89 9.63 16.16
CA PRO A 14 -10.54 10.10 15.76
C PRO A 14 -9.46 9.02 15.84
N THR A 15 -9.67 7.99 16.65
CA THR A 15 -8.87 6.76 16.75
C THR A 15 -8.87 5.88 15.49
N LYS A 16 -9.98 5.80 14.74
CA LYS A 16 -10.08 5.04 13.49
C LYS A 16 -9.29 5.72 12.37
N MET A 17 -9.43 7.04 12.23
CA MET A 17 -8.64 7.80 11.26
C MET A 17 -7.14 7.76 11.59
N ALA A 18 -6.76 7.87 12.86
CA ALA A 18 -5.37 7.71 13.29
C ALA A 18 -4.83 6.31 12.96
N LEU A 19 -5.63 5.26 13.14
CA LEU A 19 -5.26 3.88 12.79
C LEU A 19 -5.08 3.71 11.27
N VAL A 20 -5.98 4.27 10.45
CA VAL A 20 -5.86 4.20 8.98
C VAL A 20 -4.62 4.95 8.51
N ARG A 21 -4.33 6.13 9.04
CA ARG A 21 -3.09 6.89 8.73
C ARG A 21 -1.84 6.10 9.09
N SER A 22 -1.78 5.51 10.28
CA SER A 22 -0.66 4.66 10.69
C SER A 22 -0.45 3.47 9.74
N LYS A 23 -1.54 2.84 9.28
CA LYS A 23 -1.46 1.76 8.28
C LYS A 23 -0.98 2.24 6.91
N ILE A 24 -1.29 3.48 6.53
CA ILE A 24 -0.77 4.08 5.29
C ILE A 24 0.73 4.30 5.42
N GLU A 25 1.20 4.85 6.53
CA GLU A 25 2.64 5.03 6.77
C GLU A 25 3.38 3.69 6.71
N GLU A 26 2.85 2.64 7.33
CA GLU A 26 3.40 1.29 7.22
C GLU A 26 3.40 0.76 5.78
N ALA A 27 2.32 0.97 5.03
CA ALA A 27 2.20 0.53 3.64
C ALA A 27 3.15 1.32 2.71
N GLU A 28 3.38 2.61 2.98
CA GLU A 28 4.34 3.44 2.26
C GLU A 28 5.78 3.01 2.56
N GLN A 29 6.10 2.66 3.81
CA GLN A 29 7.39 2.07 4.15
C GLN A 29 7.61 0.73 3.43
N GLN A 30 6.60 -0.14 3.41
CA GLN A 30 6.66 -1.40 2.66
C GLN A 30 6.88 -1.16 1.16
N LEU A 31 6.24 -0.12 0.61
CA LEU A 31 6.44 0.29 -0.78
C LEU A 31 7.88 0.73 -1.04
N THR A 32 8.45 1.58 -0.19
CA THR A 32 9.85 2.00 -0.31
C THR A 32 10.81 0.81 -0.24
N ILE A 33 10.60 -0.13 0.68
CA ILE A 33 11.42 -1.35 0.78
C ILE A 33 11.33 -2.17 -0.51
N ALA A 34 10.13 -2.37 -1.05
CA ALA A 34 9.93 -3.11 -2.29
C ALA A 34 10.61 -2.41 -3.49
N GLU A 35 10.59 -1.07 -3.55
CA GLU A 35 11.29 -0.29 -4.58
C GLU A 35 12.82 -0.41 -4.48
N GLU A 36 13.36 -0.42 -3.26
CA GLU A 36 14.78 -0.64 -3.03
C GLU A 36 15.20 -2.06 -3.42
N GLU A 37 14.43 -3.07 -3.04
CA GLU A 37 14.67 -4.47 -3.43
C GLU A 37 14.64 -4.63 -4.94
N PHE A 38 13.62 -4.08 -5.60
CA PHE A 38 13.53 -4.09 -7.06
C PHE A 38 14.76 -3.43 -7.70
N SER A 39 15.17 -2.27 -7.18
CA SER A 39 16.36 -1.56 -7.65
C SER A 39 17.65 -2.38 -7.48
N ARG A 40 17.79 -3.12 -6.37
CA ARG A 40 18.92 -4.02 -6.13
C ARG A 40 18.93 -5.17 -7.13
N VAL A 41 17.77 -5.80 -7.37
CA VAL A 41 17.63 -6.90 -8.34
C VAL A 41 17.98 -6.43 -9.76
N ILE A 42 17.53 -5.25 -10.18
CA ILE A 42 17.88 -4.67 -11.50
C ILE A 42 19.39 -4.40 -11.63
N ARG A 43 20.04 -3.91 -10.57
CA ARG A 43 21.50 -3.71 -10.56
C ARG A 43 22.24 -5.05 -10.66
N ALA A 44 21.79 -6.07 -9.93
CA ALA A 44 22.35 -7.41 -10.01
C ALA A 44 22.18 -8.01 -11.42
N LEU A 45 21.01 -7.87 -12.05
CA LEU A 45 20.77 -8.28 -13.44
C LEU A 45 21.74 -7.63 -14.43
N ARG A 46 21.98 -6.32 -14.30
CA ARG A 46 22.90 -5.60 -15.20
C ARG A 46 24.33 -6.11 -15.08
N ALA A 47 24.74 -6.56 -13.91
CA ALA A 47 26.07 -7.11 -13.64
C ALA A 47 26.18 -8.62 -13.93
N ALA A 48 25.06 -9.34 -14.06
CA ALA A 48 25.03 -10.79 -14.18
C ALA A 48 25.51 -11.30 -15.57
N PRO A 49 26.33 -12.37 -15.62
CA PRO A 49 26.66 -13.07 -16.85
C PRO A 49 25.42 -13.60 -17.57
N ARG A 50 25.47 -13.72 -18.91
CA ARG A 50 24.32 -14.18 -19.72
C ARG A 50 23.72 -15.53 -19.27
N ALA A 51 24.52 -16.41 -18.70
CA ALA A 51 24.10 -17.74 -18.24
C ALA A 51 23.20 -17.71 -16.98
N GLU A 52 23.21 -16.62 -16.20
CA GLU A 52 22.48 -16.51 -14.92
C GLU A 52 21.15 -15.74 -15.04
N LYS A 53 20.83 -15.23 -16.23
CA LYS A 53 19.67 -14.35 -16.46
C LYS A 53 18.31 -14.99 -16.17
N THR A 54 18.20 -16.32 -16.25
CA THR A 54 16.96 -17.05 -15.93
C THR A 54 16.63 -17.00 -14.43
N VAL A 55 17.64 -17.11 -13.55
CA VAL A 55 17.46 -16.94 -12.10
C VAL A 55 17.15 -15.49 -11.78
N THR A 56 17.72 -14.54 -12.53
CA THR A 56 17.44 -13.13 -12.29
C THR A 56 16.04 -12.70 -12.75
N ASN A 57 15.48 -13.31 -13.80
CA ASN A 57 14.11 -13.03 -14.24
C ASN A 57 13.07 -13.42 -13.18
N THR A 58 13.23 -14.57 -12.51
CA THR A 58 12.32 -14.98 -11.42
C THR A 58 12.39 -14.04 -10.21
N LEU A 59 13.58 -13.52 -9.89
CA LEU A 59 13.75 -12.50 -8.85
C LEU A 59 13.09 -11.16 -9.24
N ILE A 60 13.13 -10.79 -10.52
CA ILE A 60 12.47 -9.59 -11.04
C ILE A 60 10.96 -9.72 -10.96
N ASP A 61 10.40 -10.86 -11.37
CA ASP A 61 8.96 -11.13 -11.31
C ASP A 61 8.45 -11.10 -9.87
N ALA A 62 9.20 -11.69 -8.93
CA ALA A 62 8.88 -11.64 -7.50
C ALA A 62 8.92 -10.20 -6.95
N ALA A 63 9.94 -9.43 -7.29
CA ALA A 63 10.06 -8.03 -6.85
C ALA A 63 8.97 -7.13 -7.46
N LEU A 64 8.59 -7.35 -8.73
CA LEU A 64 7.44 -6.68 -9.35
C LEU A 64 6.12 -7.02 -8.67
N GLY A 65 5.92 -8.30 -8.31
CA GLY A 65 4.76 -8.74 -7.54
C GLY A 65 4.64 -8.03 -6.21
N ASN A 66 5.75 -7.98 -5.45
CA ASN A 66 5.80 -7.27 -4.16
C ASN A 66 5.53 -5.76 -4.31
N LEU A 67 6.12 -5.12 -5.32
CA LEU A 67 5.92 -3.70 -5.61
C LEU A 67 4.45 -3.40 -5.96
N SER A 68 3.83 -4.22 -6.81
CA SER A 68 2.43 -4.06 -7.18
C SER A 68 1.51 -4.23 -5.98
N ALA A 69 1.74 -5.24 -5.15
CA ALA A 69 0.92 -5.49 -3.95
C ALA A 69 1.03 -4.35 -2.94
N ALA A 70 2.24 -3.83 -2.71
CA ALA A 70 2.47 -2.68 -1.83
C ALA A 70 1.75 -1.41 -2.37
N LYS A 71 1.83 -1.14 -3.68
CA LYS A 71 1.10 -0.02 -4.30
C LYS A 71 -0.41 -0.15 -4.14
N THR A 72 -0.97 -1.32 -4.44
CA THR A 72 -2.41 -1.56 -4.28
C THR A 72 -2.85 -1.32 -2.84
N ARG A 73 -2.09 -1.81 -1.86
CA ARG A 73 -2.41 -1.63 -0.44
C ARG A 73 -2.39 -0.16 -0.01
N VAL A 74 -1.43 0.62 -0.51
CA VAL A 74 -1.40 2.08 -0.27
C VAL A 74 -2.62 2.77 -0.89
N ILE A 75 -3.00 2.40 -2.12
CA ILE A 75 -4.16 2.98 -2.81
C ILE A 75 -5.46 2.66 -2.05
N GLU A 76 -5.67 1.40 -1.67
CA GLU A 76 -6.85 0.97 -0.91
C GLU A 76 -6.96 1.73 0.41
N LEU A 77 -5.86 1.87 1.15
CA LEU A 77 -5.86 2.61 2.40
C LEU A 77 -6.09 4.12 2.21
N LYS A 78 -5.59 4.71 1.12
CA LYS A 78 -5.84 6.11 0.77
C LYS A 78 -7.29 6.35 0.36
N LEU A 79 -7.92 5.41 -0.33
CA LEU A 79 -9.35 5.49 -0.66
C LEU A 79 -10.23 5.48 0.59
N LEU A 80 -9.84 4.72 1.62
CA LEU A 80 -10.52 4.73 2.94
C LEU A 80 -10.38 6.05 3.72
N LEU A 81 -9.49 6.96 3.31
CA LEU A 81 -9.36 8.30 3.89
C LEU A 81 -10.09 9.38 3.10
N VAL A 82 -10.60 9.07 1.90
CA VAL A 82 -11.47 9.99 1.18
C VAL A 82 -12.82 9.91 1.91
N PRO A 83 -13.28 10.98 2.60
CA PRO A 83 -14.63 10.97 3.14
C PRO A 83 -15.59 10.74 1.97
N ASP A 84 -16.62 9.92 2.18
CA ASP A 84 -17.77 9.82 1.27
C ASP A 84 -18.45 11.21 1.19
N ASP A 85 -17.87 12.14 0.47
CA ASP A 85 -18.49 13.38 0.02
C ASP A 85 -19.35 13.06 -1.21
N GLU A 86 -20.33 12.17 -1.04
CA GLU A 86 -21.51 12.09 -1.89
C GLU A 86 -22.75 11.98 -0.98
N GLY A 87 -23.39 13.13 -0.76
CA GLY A 87 -24.65 13.29 -0.04
C GLY A 87 -25.08 14.74 0.11
#